data_AF-A0A1E4C776-F1
#
_entry.id   AF-A0A1E4C776-F1
#
_cell.length_a   1.000
_cell.length_b   1.000
_cell.length_c   1.000
_cell.angle_alpha   90.00
_cell.angle_beta   90.00
_cell.angle_gamma   90.00
#
_symmetry.space_group_name_H-M   'P 1'
#
loop_
_entity.id
_entity.type
_entity.pdbx_description
1 polymer ?
#
loop_
_entity_poly.entity_id
_entity_poly.type
_entity_poly.pdbx_seq_one_letter_code
_entity_poly.pdbx_strand_id
1 'polypeptide(L)'
;MKEQFREFSERMACWTGTYWAFLLALVVVAAWALTGPIFSYSDTWQLVINTGTTIVTFLMVFLIQNTQNRESQITALKLDELLRAVQGARTGFVNLEHMTDEELEAIRREFERLREKFAPMLEDDLAHVEREIATRRK
;
A
#
# COMPACT_ATOMS: atom_id res chain seq x y z
N MET A 1 -10.56 -16.33 18.58
CA MET A 1 -11.15 -15.00 18.30
C MET A 1 -10.36 -14.18 17.27
N LYS A 2 -9.09 -13.77 17.50
CA LYS A 2 -8.30 -13.01 16.51
C LYS A 2 -8.21 -13.71 15.15
N GLU A 3 -7.98 -15.01 15.15
CA GLU A 3 -7.85 -15.82 13.93
C GLU A 3 -9.16 -16.01 13.15
N GLN A 4 -10.29 -16.11 13.86
CA GLN A 4 -11.61 -16.22 13.25
C GLN A 4 -12.06 -14.88 12.63
N PHE A 5 -11.81 -13.76 13.32
CA PHE A 5 -12.05 -12.43 12.76
C PHE A 5 -11.12 -12.15 11.56
N ARG A 6 -9.88 -12.64 11.62
CA ARG A 6 -8.91 -12.57 10.52
C ARG A 6 -9.40 -13.30 9.27
N GLU A 7 -9.76 -14.58 9.40
CA GLU A 7 -10.28 -15.36 8.26
C GLU A 7 -11.56 -14.75 7.70
N PHE A 8 -12.45 -14.26 8.56
CA PHE A 8 -13.66 -13.55 8.12
C PHE A 8 -13.31 -12.28 7.34
N SER A 9 -12.40 -11.45 7.86
CA SER A 9 -12.03 -10.18 7.23
C SER A 9 -11.35 -10.40 5.88
N GLU A 10 -10.47 -11.38 5.77
CA GLU A 10 -9.81 -11.76 4.52
C GLU A 10 -10.81 -12.28 3.49
N ARG A 11 -11.75 -13.14 3.90
CA ARG A 11 -12.82 -13.62 3.00
C ARG A 11 -13.74 -12.49 2.55
N MET A 12 -14.15 -11.61 3.47
CA MET A 12 -14.98 -10.45 3.13
C MET A 12 -14.27 -9.48 2.20
N ALA A 13 -12.99 -9.17 2.44
CA ALA A 13 -12.19 -8.31 1.58
C ALA A 13 -12.01 -8.91 0.17
N CYS A 14 -11.75 -10.22 0.08
CA CYS A 14 -11.65 -10.90 -1.21
C CYS A 14 -12.99 -10.85 -1.96
N TRP A 15 -14.10 -11.10 -1.26
CA TRP A 15 -15.42 -11.11 -1.86
C TRP A 15 -15.84 -9.73 -2.36
N THR A 16 -15.68 -8.69 -1.53
CA THR A 16 -16.01 -7.29 -1.88
C THR A 16 -15.10 -6.70 -2.96
N GLY A 17 -13.88 -7.23 -3.13
CA GLY A 17 -12.97 -6.86 -4.22
C GLY A 17 -13.30 -7.49 -5.58
N THR A 18 -14.25 -8.42 -5.67
CA THR A 18 -14.62 -9.06 -6.94
C THR A 18 -15.58 -8.22 -7.78
N TYR A 19 -15.53 -8.40 -9.11
CA TYR A 19 -16.50 -7.78 -10.02
C TYR A 19 -17.95 -8.21 -9.73
N TRP A 20 -18.14 -9.41 -9.15
CA TRP A 20 -19.45 -9.91 -8.72
C TRP A 20 -20.05 -9.07 -7.58
N ALA A 21 -19.24 -8.66 -6.60
CA ALA A 21 -19.71 -7.79 -5.53
C ALA A 21 -20.09 -6.41 -6.04
N PHE A 22 -19.34 -5.87 -7.01
CA PHE A 22 -19.72 -4.62 -7.68
C PHE A 22 -21.06 -4.75 -8.42
N LEU A 23 -21.25 -5.83 -9.18
CA LEU A 23 -22.50 -6.07 -9.92
C LEU A 23 -23.69 -6.26 -8.96
N LEU A 24 -23.50 -6.96 -7.85
CA LEU A 24 -24.50 -7.09 -6.79
C LEU A 24 -24.86 -5.72 -6.19
N ALA A 25 -23.86 -4.90 -5.86
CA ALA A 25 -24.07 -3.56 -5.33
C ALA A 25 -24.85 -2.67 -6.33
N LEU A 26 -24.51 -2.76 -7.62
CA LEU A 26 -25.22 -2.05 -8.68
C LEU A 26 -26.69 -2.48 -8.77
N VAL A 27 -26.97 -3.78 -8.69
CA VAL A 27 -28.34 -4.32 -8.67
C VAL A 27 -29.11 -3.82 -7.44
N VAL A 28 -28.48 -3.78 -6.27
CA VAL A 28 -29.10 -3.26 -5.04
C VAL A 28 -29.44 -1.77 -5.19
N VAL A 29 -28.52 -0.96 -5.71
CA VAL A 29 -28.75 0.48 -5.95
C VAL A 29 -29.84 0.70 -7.00
N ALA A 30 -29.85 -0.09 -8.08
CA ALA A 30 -30.88 -0.03 -9.12
C ALA A 30 -32.27 -0.42 -8.56
N ALA A 31 -32.35 -1.51 -7.79
CA ALA A 31 -33.59 -1.94 -7.14
C ALA A 31 -34.11 -0.87 -6.17
N TRP A 32 -33.23 -0.28 -5.35
CA TRP A 32 -33.58 0.85 -4.50
C TRP A 32 -34.15 2.00 -5.33
N ALA A 33 -33.45 2.45 -6.38
CA ALA A 33 -33.90 3.55 -7.25
C ALA A 33 -35.28 3.27 -7.89
N LEU A 34 -35.52 2.03 -8.34
CA LEU A 34 -36.80 1.61 -8.93
C LEU A 34 -37.95 1.57 -7.91
N THR A 35 -37.66 1.35 -6.63
CA THR A 35 -38.67 1.46 -5.57
C THR A 35 -39.00 2.91 -5.18
N GLY A 36 -38.16 3.88 -5.57
CA GLY A 36 -38.33 5.30 -5.25
C GLY A 36 -39.70 5.88 -5.61
N PRO A 37 -40.24 5.67 -6.83
CA PRO A 37 -41.57 6.15 -7.22
C PRO A 37 -42.71 5.59 -6.37
N ILE A 38 -42.58 4.37 -5.85
CA ILE A 38 -43.59 3.75 -4.96
C ILE A 38 -43.63 4.47 -3.61
N PHE A 39 -42.47 4.90 -3.12
CA PHE A 39 -42.32 5.62 -1.85
C PHE A 39 -42.29 7.15 -2.02
N SER A 40 -42.67 7.67 -3.20
CA SER A 40 -42.66 9.10 -3.53
C SER A 40 -41.32 9.80 -3.22
N TYR A 41 -40.20 9.06 -3.31
CA TYR A 41 -38.87 9.55 -2.94
C TYR A 41 -38.80 10.17 -1.52
N SER A 42 -39.56 9.62 -0.58
CA SER A 42 -39.66 10.11 0.81
C SER A 42 -38.32 10.16 1.55
N ASP A 43 -38.28 11.00 2.60
CA ASP A 43 -37.11 11.14 3.48
C ASP A 43 -36.71 9.80 4.12
N THR A 44 -37.69 8.97 4.51
CA THR A 44 -37.41 7.65 5.08
C THR A 44 -36.77 6.72 4.05
N TRP A 45 -37.21 6.77 2.79
CA TRP A 45 -36.64 5.96 1.71
C TRP A 45 -35.19 6.35 1.38
N GLN A 46 -34.87 7.65 1.42
CA GLN A 46 -33.49 8.14 1.28
C GLN A 46 -32.63 7.81 2.50
N LEU A 47 -33.19 7.95 3.71
CA LEU A 47 -32.51 7.66 4.96
C LEU A 47 -32.02 6.21 5.01
N VAL A 48 -32.85 5.24 4.58
CA VAL A 48 -32.50 3.82 4.62
C VAL A 48 -31.22 3.52 3.83
N ILE A 49 -31.09 4.01 2.59
CA ILE A 49 -29.88 3.73 1.80
C ILE A 49 -28.67 4.50 2.34
N ASN A 50 -28.87 5.72 2.81
CA ASN A 50 -27.79 6.58 3.30
C ASN A 50 -27.20 6.00 4.61
N THR A 51 -28.07 5.72 5.58
CA THR A 51 -27.68 5.09 6.84
C THR A 51 -27.08 3.71 6.61
N GLY A 52 -27.67 2.87 5.76
CA GLY A 52 -27.15 1.55 5.45
C GLY A 52 -25.75 1.59 4.83
N THR A 53 -25.57 2.40 3.78
CA THR A 53 -24.28 2.53 3.09
C THR A 53 -23.22 3.10 4.01
N THR A 54 -23.57 4.06 4.89
CA THR A 54 -22.65 4.63 5.87
C THR A 54 -22.14 3.57 6.86
N ILE A 55 -23.04 2.74 7.40
CA ILE A 55 -22.64 1.64 8.30
C ILE A 55 -21.74 0.64 7.59
N VAL A 56 -22.12 0.22 6.37
CA VAL A 56 -21.30 -0.71 5.56
C VAL A 56 -19.93 -0.12 5.29
N THR A 57 -19.85 1.16 4.92
CA THR A 57 -18.58 1.86 4.65
C THR A 57 -17.73 1.93 5.91
N PHE A 58 -18.32 2.27 7.06
CA PHE A 58 -17.61 2.30 8.33
C PHE A 58 -17.00 0.95 8.69
N LEU A 59 -17.77 -0.14 8.54
CA LEU A 59 -17.26 -1.49 8.74
C LEU A 59 -16.18 -1.85 7.72
N MET A 60 -16.35 -1.47 6.46
CA MET A 60 -15.40 -1.73 5.38
C MET A 60 -14.05 -1.08 5.65
N VAL A 61 -14.00 0.11 6.25
CA VAL A 61 -12.73 0.75 6.66
C VAL A 61 -11.94 -0.15 7.59
N PHE A 62 -12.56 -0.76 8.62
CA PHE A 62 -11.86 -1.68 9.52
C PHE A 62 -11.41 -2.97 8.81
N LEU A 63 -12.23 -3.51 7.92
CA LEU A 63 -11.88 -4.70 7.14
C LEU A 63 -10.68 -4.43 6.23
N ILE A 64 -10.71 -3.32 5.50
CA ILE A 64 -9.62 -2.86 4.64
C ILE A 64 -8.36 -2.64 5.48
N GLN A 65 -8.44 -1.92 6.60
CA GLN A 65 -7.30 -1.67 7.48
C GLN A 65 -6.69 -2.97 8.01
N ASN A 66 -7.51 -3.95 8.40
CA ASN A 66 -7.01 -5.24 8.88
C ASN A 66 -6.26 -6.01 7.78
N THR A 67 -6.83 -6.06 6.57
CA THR A 67 -6.18 -6.73 5.43
C THR A 67 -4.92 -5.99 5.00
N GLN A 68 -4.98 -4.65 4.86
CA GLN A 68 -3.84 -3.81 4.46
C GLN A 68 -2.69 -3.87 5.47
N ASN A 69 -2.98 -3.80 6.78
CA ASN A 69 -1.94 -3.89 7.81
C ASN A 69 -1.17 -5.21 7.72
N ARG A 70 -1.87 -6.31 7.40
CA ARG A 70 -1.25 -7.63 7.21
C ARG A 70 -0.44 -7.70 5.91
N GLU A 71 -0.99 -7.20 4.80
CA GLU A 71 -0.29 -7.19 3.51
C GLU A 71 1.01 -6.37 3.55
N SER A 72 1.02 -5.25 4.27
CA SER A 72 2.23 -4.46 4.51
C SER A 72 3.31 -5.26 5.24
N GLN A 73 2.96 -5.94 6.34
CA GLN A 73 3.91 -6.79 7.10
C GLN A 73 4.47 -7.94 6.25
N ILE A 74 3.61 -8.61 5.47
CA ILE A 74 4.05 -9.70 4.59
C ILE A 74 5.02 -9.17 3.52
N THR A 75 4.75 -7.98 2.98
CA THR A 75 5.61 -7.35 1.97
C THR A 75 6.97 -6.99 2.57
N ALA A 76 7.00 -6.43 3.79
CA ALA A 76 8.24 -6.15 4.52
C ALA A 76 9.07 -7.42 4.72
N LEU A 77 8.47 -8.50 5.23
CA LEU A 77 9.15 -9.79 5.42
C LEU A 77 9.73 -10.39 4.12
N LYS A 78 8.99 -10.28 3.01
CA LYS A 78 9.49 -10.73 1.70
C LYS A 78 10.70 -9.92 1.24
N LEU A 79 10.69 -8.61 1.45
CA LEU A 79 11.81 -7.73 1.12
C LEU A 79 13.03 -8.02 2.01
N ASP A 80 12.81 -8.27 3.30
CA ASP A 80 13.87 -8.64 4.24
C ASP A 80 14.56 -9.95 3.84
N GLU A 81 13.80 -10.96 3.38
CA GLU A 81 14.37 -12.20 2.88
C GLU A 81 15.20 -11.99 1.60
N LEU A 82 14.72 -11.15 0.67
CA LEU A 82 15.48 -10.77 -0.52
C LEU A 82 16.77 -10.03 -0.17
N LEU A 83 16.72 -9.07 0.76
CA LEU A 83 17.91 -8.34 1.23
C LEU A 83 18.92 -9.29 1.87
N ARG A 84 18.44 -10.29 2.63
CA ARG A 84 19.31 -11.30 3.25
C ARG A 84 19.98 -12.21 2.22
N ALA A 85 19.32 -12.50 1.10
CA ALA A 85 19.84 -13.35 0.03
C ALA A 85 20.86 -12.64 -0.88
N VAL A 86 20.87 -11.30 -0.93
CA VAL A 86 21.78 -10.51 -1.77
C VAL A 86 23.14 -10.36 -1.10
N GLN A 87 24.20 -10.94 -1.68
CA GLN A 87 25.58 -10.77 -1.19
C GLN A 87 26.01 -9.30 -1.27
N GLY A 88 26.45 -8.73 -0.14
CA GLY A 88 26.85 -7.33 -0.02
C GLY A 88 25.73 -6.38 0.39
N ALA A 89 24.48 -6.84 0.52
CA ALA A 89 23.42 -6.05 1.13
C ALA A 89 23.69 -5.88 2.64
N ARG A 90 23.58 -4.64 3.13
CA ARG A 90 23.68 -4.34 4.57
C ARG A 90 22.50 -4.97 5.30
N THR A 91 22.74 -6.11 5.91
CA THR A 91 21.74 -6.87 6.68
C THR A 91 21.23 -6.10 7.91
N GLY A 92 21.90 -5.01 8.30
CA GLY A 92 21.42 -4.08 9.34
C GLY A 92 20.19 -3.26 8.95
N PHE A 93 19.73 -3.33 7.69
CA PHE A 93 18.45 -2.75 7.26
C PHE A 93 17.26 -3.70 7.36
N VAL A 94 17.52 -4.98 7.68
CA VAL A 94 16.47 -5.93 8.03
C VAL A 94 15.83 -5.41 9.32
N ASN A 95 14.51 -5.24 9.34
CA ASN A 95 13.73 -4.72 10.47
C ASN A 95 13.73 -3.18 10.68
N LEU A 96 13.87 -2.40 9.61
CA LEU A 96 13.71 -0.93 9.65
C LEU A 96 12.37 -0.47 10.26
N GLU A 97 11.32 -1.28 10.15
CA GLU A 97 9.96 -0.97 10.66
C GLU A 97 9.85 -0.95 12.20
N HIS A 98 10.87 -1.42 12.92
CA HIS A 98 10.91 -1.43 14.38
C HIS A 98 11.99 -0.51 14.97
N MET A 99 12.69 0.23 14.11
CA MET A 99 13.68 1.21 14.53
C MET A 99 13.00 2.47 15.04
N THR A 100 13.63 3.12 16.01
CA THR A 100 13.19 4.44 16.50
C THR A 100 13.45 5.52 15.46
N ASP A 101 12.72 6.63 15.54
CA ASP A 101 12.91 7.77 14.63
C ASP A 101 14.36 8.28 14.67
N GLU A 102 15.00 8.27 15.84
CA GLU A 102 16.40 8.68 16.00
C GLU A 102 17.38 7.77 15.23
N GLU A 103 17.16 6.46 15.28
CA GLU A 103 17.97 5.48 14.57
C GLU A 103 17.73 5.55 13.05
N LEU A 104 16.48 5.77 12.63
CA LEU A 104 16.12 5.96 11.22
C LEU A 104 16.78 7.24 10.66
N GLU A 105 16.80 8.32 11.44
CA GLU A 105 17.45 9.57 11.08
C GLU A 105 18.99 9.45 11.09
N ALA A 106 19.57 8.61 11.95
CA ALA A 106 20.98 8.27 11.90
C ALA A 106 21.36 7.55 10.60
N ILE A 107 20.56 6.55 10.20
CA ILE A 107 20.73 5.84 8.92
C ILE A 107 20.61 6.81 7.74
N ARG A 108 19.58 7.67 7.74
CA ARG A 108 19.37 8.66 6.69
C ARG A 108 20.57 9.59 6.54
N ARG A 109 21.10 10.09 7.66
CA ARG A 109 22.30 10.94 7.68
C ARG A 109 23.53 10.20 7.16
N GLU A 110 23.67 8.91 7.43
CA GLU A 110 24.75 8.10 6.85
C GLU A 110 24.62 8.02 5.32
N PHE A 111 23.41 7.77 4.79
CA PHE A 111 23.17 7.78 3.34
C PHE A 111 23.44 9.14 2.69
N GLU A 112 23.03 10.23 3.33
CA GLU A 112 23.30 11.58 2.83
C GLU A 112 24.81 11.84 2.77
N ARG A 113 25.59 11.43 3.79
CA ARG A 113 27.06 11.52 3.76
C ARG A 113 27.69 10.64 2.68
N LEU A 114 27.22 9.42 2.49
CA LEU A 114 27.71 8.53 1.44
C LEU A 114 27.43 9.15 0.06
N ARG A 115 26.22 9.68 -0.15
CA ARG A 115 25.85 10.36 -1.40
C ARG A 115 26.75 11.57 -1.64
N GLU A 116 26.96 12.43 -0.65
CA GLU A 116 27.85 13.59 -0.77
C GLU A 116 29.30 13.20 -1.07
N LYS A 117 29.78 12.09 -0.50
CA LYS A 117 31.14 11.61 -0.72
C LYS A 117 31.33 11.00 -2.11
N PHE A 118 30.36 10.23 -2.60
CA PHE A 118 30.49 9.46 -3.85
C PHE A 118 29.92 10.18 -5.08
N ALA A 119 28.94 11.08 -4.93
CA ALA A 119 28.39 11.85 -6.05
C ALA A 119 29.45 12.63 -6.85
N PRO A 120 30.40 13.36 -6.23
CA PRO A 120 31.42 14.08 -7.00
C PRO A 120 32.44 13.13 -7.66
N MET A 121 32.68 11.95 -7.09
CA MET A 121 33.55 10.93 -7.71
C MET A 121 32.90 10.31 -8.95
N LEU A 122 31.60 10.04 -8.88
CA LEU A 122 30.81 9.54 -10.02
C LEU A 122 30.73 10.56 -11.16
N GLU A 123 30.55 11.84 -10.86
CA GLU A 123 30.57 12.91 -11.86
C GLU A 123 31.94 13.02 -12.55
N ASP A 124 33.03 12.94 -11.80
CA ASP A 124 34.38 13.03 -12.36
C ASP A 124 34.74 11.79 -13.21
N ASP A 125 34.37 10.59 -12.74
CA ASP A 125 34.55 9.33 -13.49
C ASP A 125 33.72 9.32 -14.78
N LEU A 126 32.46 9.75 -14.74
CA LEU A 126 31.61 9.87 -15.93
C LEU A 126 32.18 10.90 -16.92
N ALA A 127 32.64 12.05 -16.42
CA ALA A 127 33.28 13.06 -17.25
C ALA A 127 34.61 12.57 -17.84
N HIS A 128 35.32 11.68 -17.15
CA HIS A 128 36.52 11.03 -17.67
C HIS A 128 36.21 10.05 -18.79
N VAL A 129 35.20 9.18 -18.59
CA VAL A 129 34.73 8.21 -19.59
C VAL A 129 34.20 8.90 -20.84
N GLU A 130 33.40 9.97 -20.70
CA GLU A 130 32.93 10.76 -21.85
C GLU A 130 34.09 11.37 -22.65
N ARG A 131 35.09 11.91 -21.95
CA ARG A 131 36.30 12.46 -22.59
C ARG A 131 37.06 11.37 -23.34
N GLU A 132 37.20 10.18 -22.77
CA GLU A 132 37.90 9.05 -23.39
C GLU A 132 37.15 8.48 -24.61
N ILE A 133 35.82 8.41 -24.54
CA ILE A 133 34.98 8.01 -25.68
C ILE A 133 35.10 9.05 -26.81
N ALA A 134 35.10 10.34 -26.48
CA ALA A 134 35.22 11.41 -27.46
C ALA A 134 36.59 11.42 -28.16
N THR A 135 37.69 11.12 -27.45
CA THR A 135 39.02 10.98 -28.06
C THR A 135 39.15 9.71 -28.91
N ARG A 136 38.54 8.58 -28.54
CA ARG A 136 38.55 7.35 -29.34
C ARG A 136 37.67 7.41 -30.60
N ARG A 137 36.75 8.37 -30.69
CA ARG A 137 35.86 8.58 -31.85
C ARG A 137 36.43 9.49 -32.95
N LYS A 138 37.59 10.11 -32.72
CA LYS A 138 38.36 10.87 -33.71
C LYS A 138 39.46 10.00 -34.31
#